data_AF-A0AAE1NCG9-F1
#
_entry.id   AF-A0AAE1NCG9-F1
#
_cell.length_a   1.000
_cell.length_b   1.000
_cell.length_c   1.000
_cell.angle_alpha   90.00
_cell.angle_beta   90.00
_cell.angle_gamma   90.00
#
_symmetry.space_group_name_H-M   'P 1'
#
loop_
_entity.id
_entity.type
_entity.pdbx_description
1 polymer ?
#
loop_
_entity_poly.entity_id
_entity_poly.type
_entity_poly.pdbx_seq_one_letter_code
_entity_poly.pdbx_strand_id
1 'polypeptide(L)'
;MPESPRWLMLKGRCEEAADALLKASRWHGVKLPSRPRLVAMLEKFRLESSDGGKDVGSYEEQQQNQTTSDDDDEEKQQEEGEEMKKWPQRNNNNNHNINNINKEEEEEEEEEDERKKSTDPFLYMILSSLMEIPGYTGFTPVVARYGRRNVLAFNFAVCAVAILTILATPASYTWMVFSLALVGKLFITGSYGLLYLASSELFPTCVRSRGLNLSSMMARLGSILSPFIIKVLVSVVD
;
A
#
# COMPACT_ATOMS: atom_id res chain seq x y z
N MET A 1 -10.13 22.47 9.80
CA MET A 1 -9.83 23.14 8.50
C MET A 1 -11.12 23.77 8.00
N PRO A 2 -11.12 24.96 7.36
CA PRO A 2 -12.32 25.46 6.71
C PRO A 2 -12.82 24.47 5.66
N GLU A 3 -14.14 24.28 5.54
CA GLU A 3 -14.77 23.38 4.58
C GLU A 3 -14.39 23.74 3.14
N SER A 4 -14.30 22.73 2.25
CA SER A 4 -13.88 22.99 0.86
C SER A 4 -14.94 23.84 0.12
N PRO A 5 -14.55 24.89 -0.63
CA PRO A 5 -15.51 25.76 -1.33
C PRO A 5 -16.42 25.00 -2.30
N ARG A 6 -15.90 23.93 -2.92
CA ARG A 6 -16.65 23.07 -3.85
C ARG A 6 -17.78 22.33 -3.13
N TRP A 7 -17.54 21.86 -1.91
CA TRP A 7 -18.56 21.16 -1.11
C TRP A 7 -19.66 22.12 -0.62
N LEU A 8 -19.30 23.35 -0.25
CA LEU A 8 -20.25 24.39 0.13
C LEU A 8 -21.20 24.77 -1.03
N MET A 9 -20.68 24.79 -2.27
CA MET A 9 -21.51 25.01 -3.48
C MET A 9 -22.52 23.88 -3.70
N LEU A 10 -22.11 22.62 -3.51
CA LEU A 10 -22.98 21.45 -3.67
C LEU A 10 -24.12 21.45 -2.63
N LYS A 11 -23.84 21.87 -1.39
CA LYS A 11 -24.86 22.06 -0.35
C LYS A 11 -25.71 23.32 -0.51
N GLY A 12 -25.48 24.11 -1.57
CA GLY A 12 -26.20 25.35 -1.84
C GLY A 12 -25.86 26.52 -0.92
N ARG A 13 -24.80 26.41 -0.11
CA ARG A 13 -24.28 27.46 0.77
C ARG A 13 -23.31 28.36 -0.01
N CYS A 14 -23.82 29.01 -1.06
CA CYS A 14 -23.01 29.79 -2.02
C CYS A 14 -22.36 31.05 -1.39
N GLU A 15 -22.98 31.64 -0.37
CA GLU A 15 -22.41 32.78 0.35
C GLU A 15 -21.15 32.37 1.13
N GLU A 16 -21.20 31.23 1.82
CA GLU A 16 -20.07 30.71 2.57
C GLU A 16 -18.93 30.24 1.66
N ALA A 17 -19.27 29.66 0.51
CA ALA A 17 -18.31 29.32 -0.53
C ALA A 17 -17.58 30.57 -1.06
N ALA A 18 -18.32 31.66 -1.30
CA ALA A 18 -17.74 32.93 -1.73
C ALA A 18 -16.79 33.51 -0.67
N ASP A 19 -17.14 33.40 0.61
CA ASP A 19 -16.32 33.88 1.72
C ASP A 19 -15.04 33.08 1.89
N ALA A 20 -15.12 31.76 1.74
CA ALA A 20 -13.95 30.89 1.71
C ALA A 20 -13.02 31.24 0.54
N LEU A 21 -13.58 31.49 -0.66
CA LEU A 21 -12.82 31.88 -1.86
C LEU A 21 -12.16 33.25 -1.71
N LEU A 22 -12.85 34.24 -1.12
CA LEU A 22 -12.27 35.57 -0.87
C LEU A 22 -11.19 35.52 0.22
N LYS A 23 -11.34 34.65 1.22
CA LYS A 23 -10.29 34.40 2.21
C LYS A 23 -9.08 33.75 1.55
N ALA A 24 -9.27 32.75 0.68
CA ALA A 24 -8.20 32.09 -0.06
C ALA A 24 -7.50 33.01 -1.07
N SER A 25 -8.25 33.88 -1.75
CA SER A 25 -7.75 34.87 -2.71
C SER A 25 -6.71 35.81 -2.10
N ARG A 26 -6.85 36.16 -0.82
CA ARG A 26 -5.86 36.97 -0.10
C ARG A 26 -4.49 36.30 -0.01
N TRP A 27 -4.44 34.97 0.05
CA TRP A 27 -3.20 34.20 0.12
C TRP A 27 -2.60 33.96 -1.27
N HIS A 28 -3.46 33.76 -2.28
CA HIS A 28 -3.03 33.40 -3.63
C HIS A 28 -2.85 34.58 -4.59
N GLY A 29 -3.14 35.82 -4.15
CA GLY A 29 -2.95 37.03 -4.95
C GLY A 29 -3.87 37.16 -6.18
N VAL A 30 -4.89 36.31 -6.28
CA VAL A 30 -5.84 36.30 -7.40
C VAL A 30 -6.97 37.30 -7.10
N LYS A 31 -7.18 38.30 -7.97
CA LYS A 31 -8.27 39.28 -7.83
C LYS A 31 -9.61 38.63 -8.21
N LEU A 32 -10.42 38.29 -7.22
CA LEU A 32 -11.79 37.81 -7.43
C LEU A 32 -12.77 38.99 -7.60
N PRO A 33 -13.86 38.80 -8.36
CA PRO A 33 -14.91 39.80 -8.49
C PRO A 33 -15.63 40.06 -7.14
N SER A 34 -16.34 41.19 -7.04
CA SER A 34 -17.05 41.61 -5.83
C SER A 34 -18.01 40.51 -5.30
N ARG A 35 -18.14 40.42 -3.96
CA ARG A 35 -18.96 39.43 -3.24
C ARG A 35 -20.30 39.06 -3.93
N PRO A 36 -21.18 40.02 -4.28
CA PRO A 36 -22.49 39.69 -4.85
C PRO A 36 -22.38 39.04 -6.23
N ARG A 37 -21.38 39.47 -7.01
CA ARG A 37 -21.12 38.94 -8.36
C ARG A 37 -20.48 37.55 -8.31
N LEU A 38 -19.66 37.30 -7.28
CA LEU A 38 -19.08 35.98 -7.05
C LEU A 38 -20.17 34.97 -6.66
N VAL A 39 -21.07 35.33 -5.74
CA VAL A 39 -22.23 34.49 -5.37
C VAL A 39 -23.11 34.19 -6.58
N ALA A 40 -23.43 35.20 -7.40
CA ALA A 40 -24.22 35.01 -8.62
C ALA A 40 -23.53 34.10 -9.65
N MET A 41 -22.20 34.17 -9.78
CA MET A 41 -21.44 33.23 -10.62
C MET A 41 -21.50 31.80 -10.07
N LEU A 42 -21.33 31.63 -8.76
CA LEU A 42 -21.37 30.31 -8.11
C LEU A 42 -22.78 29.69 -8.21
N GLU A 43 -23.82 30.50 -8.07
CA GLU A 43 -25.20 30.09 -8.26
C GLU A 43 -25.49 29.72 -9.72
N LYS A 44 -25.00 30.52 -10.68
CA LYS A 44 -25.09 30.18 -12.11
C LYS A 44 -24.39 28.85 -12.41
N PHE A 45 -23.18 28.63 -11.88
CA PHE A 45 -22.46 27.37 -12.04
C PHE A 45 -23.23 26.19 -11.45
N ARG A 46 -23.87 26.36 -10.29
CA ARG A 46 -24.73 25.32 -9.69
C ARG A 46 -25.90 24.98 -10.61
N LEU A 47 -26.57 25.99 -11.16
CA LEU A 47 -27.69 25.79 -12.09
C LEU A 47 -27.24 25.12 -13.40
N GLU A 48 -26.07 25.50 -13.92
CA GLU A 48 -25.50 24.92 -15.15
C GLU A 48 -25.03 23.47 -14.94
N SER A 49 -24.56 23.14 -13.73
CA SER A 49 -24.27 21.75 -13.31
C SER A 49 -25.54 20.90 -13.20
N SER A 50 -26.66 21.52 -12.80
CA SER A 50 -27.96 20.86 -12.66
C SER A 50 -28.67 20.66 -14.00
N ASP A 51 -28.43 21.50 -15.00
CA ASP A 51 -29.06 21.46 -16.33
C ASP A 51 -28.27 20.61 -17.35
N GLY A 52 -26.94 20.49 -17.17
CA GLY A 52 -26.08 19.56 -17.92
C GLY A 52 -26.25 18.07 -17.54
N GLY A 53 -27.18 17.77 -16.63
CA GLY A 53 -27.39 16.46 -16.01
C GLY A 53 -28.29 15.51 -16.81
N LYS A 54 -28.10 15.36 -18.13
CA LYS A 54 -28.60 14.16 -18.84
C LYS A 54 -27.51 13.13 -19.16
N ASP A 55 -26.24 13.47 -19.00
CA ASP A 55 -25.14 12.58 -19.39
C ASP A 55 -24.12 12.32 -18.27
N VAL A 56 -24.42 12.68 -17.02
CA VAL A 56 -23.53 12.47 -15.84
C VAL A 56 -24.20 11.60 -14.78
N GLY A 57 -25.05 10.67 -15.19
CA GLY A 57 -25.58 9.59 -14.34
C GLY A 57 -24.63 8.39 -14.29
N SER A 58 -23.37 8.57 -13.86
CA SER A 58 -22.45 7.41 -13.72
C SER A 58 -21.30 7.56 -12.71
N TYR A 59 -21.14 8.68 -11.98
CA TYR A 59 -20.00 8.82 -11.07
C TYR A 59 -20.33 9.35 -9.66
N GLU A 60 -21.61 9.49 -9.29
CA GLU A 60 -22.03 9.91 -7.94
C GLU A 60 -22.71 8.81 -7.10
N GLU A 61 -22.61 7.54 -7.51
CA GLU A 61 -23.16 6.41 -6.74
C GLU A 61 -22.08 5.55 -6.05
N GLN A 62 -20.86 6.06 -5.87
CA GLN A 62 -19.78 5.29 -5.21
C GLN A 62 -18.92 6.04 -4.18
N GLN A 63 -19.27 7.26 -3.78
CA GLN A 63 -18.50 7.98 -2.74
C GLN A 63 -19.33 8.47 -1.54
N GLN A 64 -20.60 8.06 -1.43
CA GLN A 64 -21.47 8.51 -0.33
C GLN A 64 -21.98 7.37 0.57
N ASN A 65 -21.30 6.22 0.58
CA ASN A 65 -21.56 5.13 1.53
C ASN A 65 -20.44 4.93 2.56
N GLN A 66 -19.58 5.94 2.74
CA GLN A 66 -18.46 5.83 3.68
C GLN A 66 -18.25 7.13 4.46
N THR A 67 -19.30 7.67 5.07
CA THR A 67 -19.25 8.50 6.29
C THR A 67 -20.67 8.89 6.69
N THR A 68 -21.02 8.62 7.95
CA THR A 68 -22.22 9.08 8.69
C THR A 68 -23.57 8.52 8.27
N SER A 69 -23.87 7.34 8.79
CA SER A 69 -25.15 7.03 9.42
C SER A 69 -24.83 6.64 10.87
N ASP A 70 -24.37 7.64 11.63
CA ASP A 70 -24.54 7.70 13.08
C ASP A 70 -25.72 8.65 13.27
N ASP A 71 -26.69 8.26 14.11
CA ASP A 71 -27.79 9.05 14.69
C ASP A 71 -29.25 8.63 14.40
N ASP A 72 -29.56 7.39 13.98
CA ASP A 72 -30.97 6.90 13.96
C ASP A 72 -31.14 5.40 14.28
N ASP A 73 -30.31 4.80 15.15
CA ASP A 73 -30.47 3.40 15.59
C ASP A 73 -30.26 3.20 17.12
N GLU A 74 -30.65 4.18 17.94
CA GLU A 74 -30.55 4.08 19.41
C GLU A 74 -31.77 3.43 20.11
N GLU A 75 -32.82 2.99 19.38
CA GLU A 75 -34.04 2.47 20.02
C GLU A 75 -34.34 0.98 19.81
N LYS A 76 -33.33 0.16 19.44
CA LYS A 76 -33.49 -1.31 19.33
C LYS A 76 -32.31 -2.13 19.86
N GLN A 77 -31.74 -1.74 21.00
CA GLN A 77 -30.70 -2.54 21.67
C GLN A 77 -31.00 -2.84 23.16
N GLN A 78 -32.25 -2.73 23.60
CA GLN A 78 -32.63 -2.96 25.00
C GLN A 78 -33.41 -4.25 25.30
N GLU A 79 -33.74 -5.09 24.31
CA GLU A 79 -34.49 -6.34 24.55
C GLU A 79 -33.75 -7.65 24.27
N GLU A 80 -32.56 -7.65 23.65
CA GLU A 80 -31.80 -8.90 23.36
C GLU A 80 -30.75 -9.27 24.42
N GLY A 81 -30.70 -8.55 25.54
CA GLY A 81 -29.73 -8.77 26.62
C GLY A 81 -30.04 -9.94 27.57
N GLU A 82 -31.24 -10.53 27.52
CA GLU A 82 -31.66 -11.53 28.51
C GLU A 82 -31.66 -12.99 28.03
N GLU A 83 -31.52 -13.27 26.72
CA GLU A 83 -31.52 -14.65 26.20
C GLU A 83 -30.12 -15.25 25.90
N MET A 84 -29.02 -14.51 26.09
CA MET A 84 -27.65 -15.05 25.93
C MET A 84 -27.05 -15.67 27.21
N LYS A 85 -27.88 -16.10 28.18
CA LYS A 85 -27.43 -16.83 29.39
C LYS A 85 -27.56 -18.36 29.32
N LYS A 86 -27.73 -18.94 28.13
CA LYS A 86 -27.95 -20.39 28.00
C LYS A 86 -27.26 -21.02 26.78
N TRP A 87 -25.95 -20.94 26.72
CA TRP A 87 -25.16 -21.83 25.85
C TRP A 87 -24.34 -22.81 26.71
N PRO A 88 -24.34 -24.12 26.41
CA PRO A 88 -23.57 -25.10 27.16
C PRO A 88 -22.09 -24.93 26.85
N GLN A 89 -21.27 -24.84 27.91
CA GLN A 89 -19.81 -24.77 27.81
C GLN A 89 -19.27 -26.07 27.19
N ARG A 90 -18.69 -25.97 25.99
CA ARG A 90 -18.01 -27.07 25.33
C ARG A 90 -16.68 -27.33 26.04
N ASN A 91 -16.63 -28.43 26.81
CA ASN A 91 -15.42 -28.94 27.47
C ASN A 91 -14.29 -29.13 26.44
N ASN A 92 -13.22 -28.33 26.57
CA ASN A 92 -12.05 -28.36 25.71
C ASN A 92 -10.93 -29.19 26.36
N ASN A 93 -11.00 -30.51 26.21
CA ASN A 93 -9.95 -31.45 26.65
C ASN A 93 -8.85 -31.63 25.57
N ASN A 94 -8.33 -30.54 25.01
CA ASN A 94 -7.25 -30.58 23.99
C ASN A 94 -5.91 -30.03 24.51
N ASN A 95 -5.66 -30.10 25.82
CA ASN A 95 -4.43 -29.57 26.42
C ASN A 95 -3.16 -30.37 26.09
N HIS A 96 -3.27 -31.56 25.49
CA HIS A 96 -2.09 -32.35 25.07
C HIS A 96 -1.60 -32.05 23.65
N ASN A 97 -2.42 -31.44 22.78
CA ASN A 97 -2.02 -31.13 21.40
C ASN A 97 -1.43 -29.73 21.25
N ILE A 98 -1.77 -28.81 22.15
CA ILE A 98 -1.19 -27.45 22.21
C ILE A 98 0.28 -27.52 22.67
N ASN A 99 0.61 -28.45 23.58
CA ASN A 99 1.95 -28.57 24.14
C ASN A 99 2.99 -29.18 23.19
N ASN A 100 2.56 -29.90 22.14
CA ASN A 100 3.46 -30.44 21.12
C ASN A 100 3.74 -29.40 20.04
N ILE A 101 2.72 -28.62 19.64
CA ILE A 101 2.87 -27.49 18.71
C ILE A 101 3.81 -26.42 19.29
N ASN A 102 3.66 -26.10 20.58
CA ASN A 102 4.53 -25.13 21.26
C ASN A 102 5.97 -25.63 21.42
N LYS A 103 6.21 -26.95 21.46
CA LYS A 103 7.56 -27.52 21.58
C LYS A 103 8.30 -27.57 20.24
N GLU A 104 7.58 -27.79 19.15
CA GLU A 104 8.13 -27.74 17.80
C GLU A 104 8.44 -26.27 17.40
N GLU A 105 7.62 -25.31 17.84
CA GLU A 105 7.91 -23.87 17.70
C GLU A 105 9.13 -23.41 18.54
N GLU A 106 9.34 -23.99 19.72
CA GLU A 106 10.52 -23.71 20.57
C GLU A 106 11.84 -24.30 20.02
N GLU A 107 11.79 -25.46 19.34
CA GLU A 107 12.97 -26.09 18.72
C GLU A 107 13.37 -25.41 17.38
N GLU A 108 12.42 -24.85 16.61
CA GLU A 108 12.71 -24.01 15.44
C GLU A 108 13.27 -22.62 15.83
N GLU A 109 12.83 -22.04 16.96
CA GLU A 109 13.40 -20.81 17.51
C GLU A 109 14.85 -21.00 18.01
N GLU A 110 15.19 -22.18 18.55
CA GLU A 110 16.56 -22.49 18.99
C GLU A 110 17.56 -22.66 17.81
N GLU A 111 17.13 -23.20 16.65
CA GLU A 111 17.97 -23.25 15.44
C GLU A 111 18.09 -21.87 14.75
N GLU A 112 17.04 -21.03 14.81
CA GLU A 112 17.14 -19.63 14.39
C GLU A 112 18.06 -18.79 15.31
N ASP A 113 18.11 -19.09 16.60
CA ASP A 113 18.96 -18.39 17.56
C ASP A 113 20.45 -18.76 17.43
N GLU A 114 20.79 -19.98 16.99
CA GLU A 114 22.17 -20.29 16.57
C GLU A 114 22.54 -19.60 15.24
N ARG A 115 21.59 -19.43 14.31
CA ARG A 115 21.79 -18.66 13.05
C ARG A 115 21.95 -17.15 13.30
N LYS A 116 21.33 -16.60 14.34
CA LYS A 116 21.50 -15.19 14.77
C LYS A 116 22.87 -14.89 15.40
N LYS A 117 23.67 -15.92 15.74
CA LYS A 117 24.94 -15.75 16.46
C LYS A 117 26.07 -15.10 15.64
N SER A 118 25.87 -14.76 14.36
CA SER A 118 26.90 -14.09 13.53
C SER A 118 26.48 -12.80 12.82
N THR A 119 25.20 -12.40 12.83
CA THR A 119 24.76 -11.07 12.35
C THR A 119 23.40 -10.73 12.95
N ASP A 120 23.35 -9.69 13.79
CA ASP A 120 22.11 -9.27 14.44
C ASP A 120 21.01 -8.95 13.39
N PRO A 121 19.77 -9.45 13.53
CA PRO A 121 18.67 -9.18 12.58
C PRO A 121 18.44 -7.68 12.34
N PHE A 122 18.66 -6.87 13.38
CA PHE A 122 18.60 -5.42 13.31
C PHE A 122 19.68 -4.83 12.38
N LEU A 123 20.90 -5.37 12.39
CA LEU A 123 21.98 -4.94 11.48
C LEU A 123 21.64 -5.26 10.03
N TYR A 124 21.10 -6.44 9.75
CA TYR A 124 20.64 -6.78 8.40
C TYR A 124 19.54 -5.82 7.94
N MET A 125 18.55 -5.52 8.79
CA MET A 125 17.48 -4.60 8.45
C MET A 125 18.00 -3.19 8.15
N ILE A 126 18.86 -2.65 9.02
CA ILE A 126 19.46 -1.32 8.85
C ILE A 126 20.29 -1.26 7.56
N LEU A 127 21.13 -2.28 7.32
CA LEU A 127 22.01 -2.30 6.15
C LEU A 127 21.22 -2.50 4.85
N SER A 128 20.17 -3.32 4.89
CA SER A 128 19.24 -3.53 3.78
C SER A 128 18.50 -2.24 3.41
N SER A 129 18.02 -1.49 4.41
CA SER A 129 17.40 -0.17 4.20
C SER A 129 18.40 0.87 3.72
N LEU A 130 19.64 0.86 4.24
CA LEU A 130 20.70 1.77 3.78
C LEU A 130 21.02 1.55 2.30
N MET A 131 20.97 0.30 1.83
CA MET A 131 21.18 -0.09 0.43
C MET A 131 20.05 0.35 -0.52
N GLU A 132 18.88 0.75 -0.01
CA GLU A 132 17.79 1.24 -0.87
C GLU A 132 18.11 2.62 -1.47
N ILE A 133 18.80 3.47 -0.72
CA ILE A 133 19.21 4.82 -1.17
C ILE A 133 20.09 4.75 -2.42
N PRO A 134 21.22 4.01 -2.44
CA PRO A 134 22.02 3.84 -3.65
C PRO A 134 21.29 3.02 -4.72
N GLY A 135 20.39 2.10 -4.32
CA GLY A 135 19.54 1.35 -5.23
C GLY A 135 18.62 2.22 -6.09
N TYR A 136 18.02 3.27 -5.53
CA TYR A 136 17.17 4.17 -6.32
C TYR A 136 17.97 5.22 -7.09
N THR A 137 19.02 5.76 -6.49
CA THR A 137 19.77 6.91 -7.05
C THR A 137 20.84 6.50 -8.06
N GLY A 138 21.51 5.36 -7.84
CA GLY A 138 22.66 4.93 -8.65
C GLY A 138 22.28 4.48 -10.06
N PHE A 139 21.08 3.92 -10.25
CA PHE A 139 20.66 3.36 -11.55
C PHE A 139 20.04 4.41 -12.49
N THR A 140 19.59 5.56 -11.99
CA THR A 140 19.05 6.65 -12.80
C THR A 140 20.01 7.14 -13.89
N PRO A 141 21.30 7.47 -13.61
CA PRO A 141 22.24 7.90 -14.64
C PRO A 141 22.60 6.78 -15.63
N VAL A 142 22.61 5.52 -15.18
CA VAL A 142 22.90 4.35 -16.03
C VAL A 142 21.81 4.17 -17.08
N VAL A 143 20.55 4.33 -16.68
CA VAL A 143 19.41 4.22 -17.59
C VAL A 143 19.41 5.28 -18.69
N ALA A 144 19.89 6.48 -18.38
CA ALA A 144 19.99 7.57 -19.34
C ALA A 144 20.99 7.27 -20.48
N ARG A 145 21.99 6.41 -20.24
CA ARG A 145 22.99 6.04 -21.27
C ARG A 145 22.69 4.75 -22.02
N TYR A 146 22.23 3.70 -21.33
CA TYR A 146 22.09 2.36 -21.92
C TYR A 146 20.65 2.00 -22.34
N GLY A 147 19.71 2.92 -22.10
CA GLY A 147 18.30 2.72 -22.40
C GLY A 147 17.58 1.86 -21.35
N ARG A 148 16.26 2.02 -21.28
CA ARG A 148 15.46 1.50 -20.15
C ARG A 148 15.27 0.00 -20.13
N ARG A 149 14.93 -0.58 -21.28
CA ARG A 149 14.61 -2.00 -21.39
C ARG A 149 15.82 -2.90 -21.08
N ASN A 150 17.00 -2.50 -21.55
CA ASN A 150 18.23 -3.28 -21.38
C ASN A 150 18.70 -3.27 -19.92
N VAL A 151 18.65 -2.11 -19.25
CA VAL A 151 19.03 -1.99 -17.84
C VAL A 151 18.06 -2.74 -16.93
N LEU A 152 16.75 -2.71 -17.25
CA LEU A 152 15.76 -3.49 -16.49
C LEU A 152 16.00 -5.00 -16.62
N ALA A 153 16.22 -5.50 -17.84
CA ALA A 153 16.52 -6.90 -18.07
C ALA A 153 17.82 -7.34 -17.38
N PHE A 154 18.86 -6.50 -17.44
CA PHE A 154 20.13 -6.75 -16.76
C PHE A 154 19.95 -6.85 -15.23
N ASN A 155 19.24 -5.92 -14.61
CA ASN A 155 19.01 -5.94 -13.17
C ASN A 155 18.25 -7.20 -12.72
N PHE A 156 17.23 -7.63 -13.47
CA PHE A 156 16.52 -8.88 -13.17
C PHE A 156 17.41 -10.11 -13.36
N ALA A 157 18.24 -10.14 -14.40
CA ALA A 157 19.18 -11.24 -14.63
C ALA A 157 20.19 -11.37 -13.48
N VAL A 158 20.79 -10.26 -13.05
CA VAL A 158 21.74 -10.26 -11.92
C VAL A 158 21.07 -10.67 -10.61
N CYS A 159 19.84 -10.19 -10.35
CA CYS A 159 19.06 -10.60 -9.19
C CYS A 159 18.75 -12.10 -9.20
N ALA A 160 18.33 -12.65 -10.34
CA ALA A 160 18.06 -14.07 -10.50
C ALA A 160 19.31 -14.93 -10.27
N VAL A 161 20.46 -14.53 -10.84
CA VAL A 161 21.74 -15.20 -10.61
C VAL A 161 22.15 -15.14 -9.14
N ALA A 162 21.96 -14.00 -8.47
CA ALA A 162 22.26 -13.87 -7.04
C ALA A 162 21.43 -14.84 -6.19
N ILE A 163 20.12 -14.93 -6.43
CA ILE A 163 19.21 -15.84 -5.71
C ILE A 163 19.56 -17.31 -5.99
N LEU A 164 19.84 -17.68 -7.24
CA LEU A 164 20.26 -19.04 -7.59
C LEU A 164 21.59 -19.41 -6.93
N THR A 165 22.53 -18.46 -6.82
CA THR A 165 23.81 -18.69 -6.16
C THR A 165 23.64 -18.86 -4.64
N ILE A 166 22.67 -18.16 -4.02
CA ILE A 166 22.30 -18.40 -2.62
C ILE A 166 21.79 -19.83 -2.43
N LEU A 167 20.93 -20.32 -3.32
CA LEU A 167 20.40 -21.68 -3.24
C LEU A 167 21.49 -22.76 -3.35
N ALA A 168 22.53 -22.51 -4.14
CA ALA A 168 23.67 -23.42 -4.30
C ALA A 168 24.69 -23.35 -3.15
N THR A 169 24.60 -22.33 -2.29
CA THR A 169 25.58 -22.10 -1.21
C THR A 169 25.10 -22.76 0.08
N PRO A 170 25.89 -23.67 0.69
CA PRO A 170 25.51 -24.28 1.97
C PRO A 170 25.51 -23.23 3.09
N ALA A 171 24.61 -23.42 4.06
CA ALA A 171 24.36 -22.48 5.16
C ALA A 171 25.59 -22.20 6.06
N SER A 172 26.68 -22.98 5.94
CA SER A 172 27.94 -22.74 6.65
C SER A 172 28.62 -21.40 6.32
N TYR A 173 28.40 -20.82 5.13
CA TYR A 173 29.06 -19.58 4.71
C TYR A 173 28.16 -18.35 4.87
N THR A 174 27.83 -17.98 6.12
CA THR A 174 26.89 -16.88 6.45
C THR A 174 27.26 -15.55 5.80
N TRP A 175 28.54 -15.16 5.84
CA TRP A 175 29.02 -13.89 5.26
C TRP A 175 28.80 -13.81 3.74
N MET A 176 28.93 -14.95 3.05
CA MET A 176 28.76 -15.01 1.59
C MET A 176 27.29 -14.90 1.23
N VAL A 177 26.42 -15.65 1.92
CA VAL A 177 24.95 -15.55 1.78
C VAL A 177 24.46 -14.13 2.08
N PHE A 178 24.96 -13.51 3.16
CA PHE A 178 24.63 -12.15 3.54
C PHE A 178 25.02 -11.13 2.46
N SER A 179 26.24 -11.21 1.94
CA SER A 179 26.69 -10.31 0.88
C SER A 179 25.88 -10.47 -0.40
N LEU A 180 25.55 -11.71 -0.80
CA LEU A 180 24.71 -11.99 -1.98
C LEU A 180 23.28 -11.49 -1.79
N ALA A 181 22.72 -11.62 -0.58
CA ALA A 181 21.39 -11.10 -0.26
C ALA A 181 21.34 -9.57 -0.39
N LEU A 182 22.37 -8.86 0.09
CA LEU A 182 22.47 -7.40 -0.07
C LEU A 182 22.64 -6.97 -1.53
N VAL A 183 23.44 -7.71 -2.30
CA VAL A 183 23.59 -7.49 -3.74
C VAL A 183 22.24 -7.66 -4.44
N GLY A 184 21.54 -8.77 -4.19
CA GLY A 184 20.19 -9.00 -4.72
C GLY A 184 19.20 -7.89 -4.34
N LYS A 185 19.22 -7.47 -3.07
CA LYS A 185 18.40 -6.37 -2.54
C LYS A 185 18.66 -5.03 -3.24
N LEU A 186 19.90 -4.74 -3.60
CA LEU A 186 20.27 -3.53 -4.35
C LEU A 186 19.71 -3.57 -5.78
N PHE A 187 19.87 -4.70 -6.48
CA PHE A 187 19.41 -4.85 -7.87
C PHE A 187 17.89 -4.87 -7.99
N ILE A 188 17.17 -5.53 -7.07
CA ILE A 188 15.70 -5.54 -7.08
C ILE A 188 15.13 -4.15 -6.78
N THR A 189 15.74 -3.40 -5.85
CA THR A 189 15.32 -2.03 -5.52
C THR A 189 15.52 -1.09 -6.72
N GLY A 190 16.68 -1.17 -7.38
CA GLY A 190 16.93 -0.40 -8.60
C GLY A 190 15.96 -0.79 -9.74
N SER A 191 15.67 -2.08 -9.89
CA SER A 191 14.68 -2.57 -10.86
C SER A 191 13.28 -2.01 -10.59
N TYR A 192 12.85 -1.98 -9.31
CA TYR A 192 11.55 -1.43 -8.91
C TYR A 192 11.42 0.05 -9.28
N GLY A 193 12.44 0.87 -8.98
CA GLY A 193 12.45 2.29 -9.36
C GLY A 193 12.39 2.49 -10.89
N LEU A 194 13.15 1.70 -11.64
CA LEU A 194 13.14 1.75 -13.11
C LEU A 194 11.82 1.28 -13.71
N LEU A 195 11.17 0.29 -13.10
CA LEU A 195 9.88 -0.22 -13.54
C LEU A 195 8.79 0.86 -13.40
N TYR A 196 8.79 1.61 -12.30
CA TYR A 196 7.90 2.75 -12.12
C TYR A 196 8.13 3.83 -13.17
N LEU A 197 9.40 4.15 -13.43
CA LEU A 197 9.78 5.14 -14.42
C LEU A 197 9.37 4.68 -15.84
N ALA A 198 9.63 3.42 -16.19
CA ALA A 198 9.24 2.84 -17.48
C ALA A 198 7.71 2.79 -17.65
N SER A 199 6.98 2.43 -16.60
CA SER A 199 5.52 2.46 -16.59
C SER A 199 4.98 3.87 -16.80
N SER A 200 5.64 4.89 -16.26
CA SER A 200 5.23 6.28 -16.44
C SER A 200 5.36 6.75 -17.89
N GLU A 201 6.30 6.19 -18.65
CA GLU A 201 6.52 6.53 -20.07
C GLU A 201 5.66 5.70 -21.02
N LEU A 202 5.38 4.44 -20.67
CA LEU A 202 4.63 3.53 -21.54
C LEU A 202 3.12 3.84 -21.53
N PHE A 203 2.58 4.26 -20.38
CA PHE A 203 1.14 4.42 -20.20
C PHE A 203 0.68 5.89 -20.34
N PRO A 204 -0.44 6.16 -21.05
CA PRO A 204 -1.08 7.47 -21.05
C PRO A 204 -1.65 7.80 -19.66
N THR A 205 -1.74 9.09 -19.36
CA THR A 205 -2.05 9.65 -18.03
C THR A 205 -3.32 9.06 -17.40
N CYS A 206 -4.32 8.71 -18.21
CA CYS A 206 -5.62 8.21 -17.75
C CYS A 206 -5.57 6.77 -17.20
N VAL A 207 -4.63 5.94 -17.64
CA VAL A 207 -4.56 4.50 -17.28
C VAL A 207 -3.36 4.15 -16.41
N ARG A 208 -2.40 5.07 -16.26
CA ARG A 208 -1.15 4.85 -15.52
C ARG A 208 -1.37 4.35 -14.10
N SER A 209 -2.25 5.01 -13.33
CA SER A 209 -2.50 4.63 -11.94
C SER A 209 -3.18 3.26 -11.82
N ARG A 210 -4.05 2.90 -12.76
CA ARG A 210 -4.72 1.59 -12.79
C ARG A 210 -3.72 0.46 -13.04
N GLY A 211 -2.81 0.64 -13.99
CA GLY A 211 -1.76 -0.33 -14.30
C GLY A 211 -0.77 -0.53 -13.15
N LEU A 212 -0.30 0.56 -12.53
CA LEU A 212 0.59 0.50 -11.38
C LEU A 212 -0.05 -0.21 -10.19
N ASN A 213 -1.31 0.10 -9.87
CA ASN A 213 -2.02 -0.55 -8.77
C ASN A 213 -2.19 -2.05 -9.02
N LEU A 214 -2.52 -2.46 -10.24
CA LEU A 214 -2.63 -3.88 -10.59
C LEU A 214 -1.29 -4.62 -10.40
N SER A 215 -0.17 -4.02 -10.83
CA SER A 215 1.15 -4.60 -10.64
C SER A 215 1.51 -4.78 -9.15
N SER A 216 1.14 -3.80 -8.32
CA SER A 216 1.34 -3.88 -6.87
C SER A 216 0.47 -4.95 -6.21
N MET A 217 -0.76 -5.15 -6.69
CA MET A 217 -1.62 -6.24 -6.19
C MET A 217 -1.00 -7.61 -6.50
N MET A 218 -0.44 -7.79 -7.69
CA MET A 218 0.25 -9.04 -8.04
C MET A 218 1.49 -9.29 -7.16
N ALA A 219 2.26 -8.24 -6.86
CA ALA A 219 3.39 -8.36 -5.92
C ALA A 219 2.93 -8.78 -4.51
N ARG A 220 1.83 -8.21 -4.01
CA ARG A 220 1.26 -8.57 -2.70
C ARG A 220 0.76 -10.01 -2.64
N LEU A 221 0.13 -10.50 -3.71
CA LEU A 221 -0.26 -11.91 -3.80
C LEU A 221 0.95 -12.83 -3.66
N GLY A 222 2.08 -12.49 -4.28
CA GLY A 222 3.34 -13.21 -4.10
C GLY A 222 3.81 -13.24 -2.65
N SER A 223 3.77 -12.10 -1.95
CA SER A 223 4.13 -12.03 -0.52
C SER A 223 3.21 -12.85 0.37
N ILE A 224 1.91 -12.88 0.08
CA ILE A 224 0.93 -13.70 0.82
C ILE A 224 1.19 -15.19 0.60
N LEU A 225 1.51 -15.59 -0.63
CA LEU A 225 1.79 -16.99 -0.97
C LEU A 225 3.14 -17.50 -0.42
N SER A 226 4.11 -16.60 -0.19
CA SER A 226 5.48 -16.94 0.25
C SER A 226 5.55 -17.87 1.48
N PRO A 227 4.92 -17.58 2.63
CA PRO A 227 4.98 -18.46 3.80
C PRO A 227 4.29 -19.81 3.58
N PHE A 228 3.28 -19.89 2.71
CA PHE A 228 2.61 -21.17 2.42
C PHE A 228 3.53 -22.12 1.65
N ILE A 229 4.33 -21.60 0.71
CA ILE A 229 5.27 -22.43 -0.06
C ILE A 229 6.32 -23.06 0.86
N ILE A 230 6.85 -22.29 1.81
CA ILE A 230 7.83 -22.80 2.80
C ILE A 230 7.20 -23.90 3.65
N LYS A 231 6.00 -23.67 4.20
CA LYS A 231 5.29 -24.67 5.01
C LYS A 231 5.04 -25.98 4.24
N VAL A 232 4.62 -25.88 2.97
CA VAL A 232 4.40 -27.06 2.13
C VAL A 232 5.70 -27.79 1.83
N LEU A 233 6.80 -27.06 1.59
CA LEU A 233 8.11 -27.67 1.33
C LEU A 233 8.66 -28.41 2.55
N VAL A 234 8.57 -27.81 3.74
CA VAL A 234 9.01 -28.45 5.00
C VAL A 234 8.22 -29.74 5.24
N SER A 235 6.89 -29.68 5.14
CA SER A 235 6.02 -30.86 5.30
C SER A 235 6.22 -31.99 4.28
N VAL A 236 6.93 -31.75 3.16
CA VAL A 236 7.26 -32.79 2.16
C VAL A 236 8.63 -33.41 2.44
N VAL A 237 9.49 -32.71 3.16
CA VAL A 237 10.85 -33.14 3.52
C VAL A 237 10.84 -34.00 4.79
N ASP A 238 9.90 -33.77 5.70
CA ASP A 238 9.64 -34.58 6.90
C ASP A 238 8.73 -35.80 6.64
#